data_AF-A0A819UXA9-F1
#
_entry.id   AF-A0A819UXA9-F1
#
_cell.length_a   1.000
_cell.length_b   1.000
_cell.length_c   1.000
_cell.angle_alpha   90.00
_cell.angle_beta   90.00
_cell.angle_gamma   90.00
#
_symmetry.space_group_name_H-M   'P 1'
#
loop_
_entity.id
_entity.type
_entity.pdbx_description
1 polymer ?
#
loop_
_entity_poly.entity_id
_entity_poly.type
_entity_poly.pdbx_seq_one_letter_code
_entity_poly.pdbx_strand_id
1 'polypeptide(L)'
;MIEAGFFSCNVGDRVICIYCNIICQQWTPNSDNPCEIHKILSPKCPYVIAILTHSQTSSILVINEYGRTDQSLASTSIDPFRCNALVYTVACNTGYIEIPNRYASFTTWPNENLPCVDDLVRAGFFYTGNKTIMTCFYCNGSLKNWNPNDNPTIEHASWFPHCAYVKQLCGSELYQKIQESKQIQQGFLFAYSNKRK
;
A
#
# COMPACT_ATOMS: atom_id res chain seq x y z
N MET A 1 -13.03 -4.26 -5.50
CA MET A 1 -12.57 -3.83 -4.16
C MET A 1 -11.30 -2.98 -4.28
N ILE A 2 -10.19 -3.54 -4.77
CA ILE A 2 -8.89 -2.86 -4.88
C ILE A 2 -8.88 -1.71 -5.90
N GLU A 3 -9.61 -1.83 -7.02
CA GLU A 3 -9.80 -0.74 -7.99
C GLU A 3 -10.47 0.51 -7.39
N ALA A 4 -11.21 0.34 -6.29
CA ALA A 4 -11.86 1.42 -5.56
C ALA A 4 -11.04 2.02 -4.41
N GLY A 5 -9.78 1.60 -4.30
CA GLY A 5 -8.89 1.99 -3.22
C GLY A 5 -9.15 1.28 -1.89
N PHE A 6 -10.07 0.29 -1.84
CA PHE A 6 -10.33 -0.49 -0.63
C PHE A 6 -9.47 -1.73 -0.52
N PHE A 7 -8.93 -1.96 0.66
CA PHE A 7 -8.09 -3.11 1.01
C PHE A 7 -8.52 -3.74 2.33
N SER A 8 -8.39 -5.05 2.45
CA SER A 8 -8.59 -5.76 3.71
C SER A 8 -7.56 -5.30 4.74
N CYS A 9 -8.00 -4.88 5.92
CA CYS A 9 -7.07 -4.44 6.97
C CYS A 9 -6.58 -5.60 7.86
N ASN A 10 -6.71 -6.86 7.41
CA ASN A 10 -6.34 -8.10 8.11
C ASN A 10 -6.96 -8.30 9.51
N VAL A 11 -7.98 -7.50 9.87
CA VAL A 11 -8.73 -7.62 11.11
C VAL A 11 -10.21 -7.87 10.79
N GLY A 12 -10.64 -9.14 10.85
CA GLY A 12 -12.02 -9.53 10.60
C GLY A 12 -12.50 -9.22 9.17
N ASP A 13 -13.68 -8.60 9.07
CA ASP A 13 -14.38 -8.22 7.83
C ASP A 13 -14.16 -6.75 7.43
N ARG A 14 -13.12 -6.12 7.96
CA ARG A 14 -12.91 -4.68 7.79
C ARG A 14 -12.10 -4.37 6.55
N VAL A 15 -12.49 -3.32 5.84
CA VAL A 15 -11.76 -2.78 4.70
C VAL A 15 -11.44 -1.30 4.90
N ILE A 16 -10.25 -0.87 4.48
CA ILE A 16 -9.78 0.51 4.56
C ILE A 16 -9.58 1.09 3.17
N CYS A 17 -10.01 2.34 2.98
CA CYS A 17 -9.66 3.11 1.79
C CYS A 17 -8.32 3.84 1.97
N ILE A 18 -7.36 3.62 1.07
CA ILE A 18 -6.03 4.26 1.13
C ILE A 18 -6.01 5.75 0.75
N TYR A 19 -7.10 6.28 0.19
CA TYR A 19 -7.16 7.66 -0.29
C TYR A 19 -7.78 8.62 0.75
N CYS A 20 -8.67 8.11 1.61
CA CYS A 20 -9.35 8.91 2.64
C CYS A 20 -9.30 8.28 4.04
N ASN A 21 -8.62 7.13 4.19
CA ASN A 21 -8.46 6.37 5.44
C ASN A 21 -9.76 5.94 6.11
N ILE A 22 -10.89 5.93 5.38
CA ILE A 22 -12.13 5.41 5.95
C ILE A 22 -12.06 3.89 6.12
N ILE A 23 -12.50 3.40 7.26
CA ILE A 23 -12.61 1.98 7.57
C ILE A 23 -14.09 1.59 7.58
N CYS A 24 -14.45 0.61 6.75
CA CYS A 24 -15.77 -0.01 6.73
C CYS A 24 -15.69 -1.35 7.47
N GLN A 25 -16.69 -1.66 8.30
CA GLN A 25 -16.82 -2.95 9.00
C GLN A 25 -18.00 -3.73 8.39
N GLN A 26 -18.06 -5.05 8.60
CA GLN A 26 -19.09 -5.91 8.01
C GLN A 26 -19.06 -5.92 6.47
N TRP A 27 -17.87 -5.82 5.89
CA TRP A 27 -17.72 -5.79 4.45
C TRP A 27 -18.05 -7.15 3.83
N THR A 28 -18.96 -7.14 2.86
CA THR A 28 -19.38 -8.31 2.10
C THR A 28 -18.87 -8.21 0.65
N PRO A 29 -17.80 -8.94 0.27
CA PRO A 29 -17.15 -8.80 -1.04
C PRO A 29 -18.08 -8.98 -2.25
N ASN A 30 -19.18 -9.72 -2.09
CA ASN A 30 -20.10 -10.08 -3.16
C ASN A 30 -21.34 -9.18 -3.27
N SER A 31 -21.61 -8.34 -2.26
CA SER A 31 -22.81 -7.49 -2.21
C SER A 31 -22.50 -6.01 -2.04
N ASP A 32 -21.44 -5.67 -1.32
CA ASP A 32 -21.07 -4.27 -1.10
C ASP A 32 -20.34 -3.71 -2.32
N ASN A 33 -20.92 -2.66 -2.92
CA ASN A 33 -20.25 -1.91 -3.99
C ASN A 33 -19.28 -0.88 -3.38
N PRO A 34 -17.95 -1.03 -3.60
CA PRO A 34 -16.95 -0.11 -3.06
C PRO A 34 -17.20 1.34 -3.42
N CYS A 35 -17.54 1.65 -4.68
CA CYS A 35 -17.71 3.02 -5.15
C CYS A 35 -18.94 3.69 -4.53
N GLU A 36 -20.06 2.97 -4.41
CA GLU A 36 -21.29 3.53 -3.84
C GLU A 36 -21.17 3.78 -2.34
N ILE A 37 -20.59 2.83 -1.59
CA ILE A 37 -20.32 3.01 -0.16
C ILE A 37 -19.36 4.18 0.07
N HIS A 38 -18.35 4.32 -0.79
CA HIS A 38 -17.37 5.41 -0.72
C HIS A 38 -18.00 6.78 -0.94
N LYS A 39 -18.89 6.92 -1.92
CA LYS A 39 -19.62 8.16 -2.20
C LYS A 39 -20.48 8.59 -1.02
N ILE A 40 -21.09 7.64 -0.33
CA ILE A 40 -21.97 7.92 0.82
C ILE A 40 -21.15 8.32 2.04
N LEU A 41 -20.12 7.54 2.38
CA LEU A 41 -19.41 7.68 3.65
C LEU A 41 -18.23 8.66 3.59
N SER A 42 -17.62 8.87 2.42
CA SER A 42 -16.52 9.81 2.22
C SER A 42 -16.61 10.49 0.85
N PRO A 43 -17.65 11.33 0.61
CA PRO A 43 -17.88 11.98 -0.69
C PRO A 43 -16.74 12.92 -1.13
N LYS A 44 -15.92 13.37 -0.17
CA LYS A 44 -14.75 14.22 -0.41
C LYS A 44 -13.46 13.43 -0.58
N CYS A 45 -13.51 12.10 -0.60
CA CYS A 45 -12.33 11.30 -0.86
C CYS A 45 -11.74 11.65 -2.24
N PRO A 46 -10.40 11.79 -2.36
CA PRO A 46 -9.74 12.04 -3.65
C PRO A 46 -10.15 11.06 -4.76
N TYR A 47 -10.34 9.78 -4.43
CA TYR A 47 -10.83 8.77 -5.39
C TYR A 47 -12.26 9.05 -5.86
N VAL A 48 -13.17 9.39 -4.94
CA VAL A 48 -14.58 9.69 -5.26
C VAL A 48 -14.66 10.95 -6.13
N ILE A 49 -13.90 11.98 -5.78
CA ILE A 49 -13.80 13.21 -6.57
C ILE A 49 -13.28 12.90 -7.98
N ALA A 50 -12.25 12.07 -8.10
CA ALA A 50 -11.72 11.64 -9.40
C ALA A 50 -12.78 10.90 -10.23
N ILE A 51 -13.52 9.95 -9.68
CA ILE A 51 -14.61 9.26 -10.41
C ILE A 51 -15.71 10.23 -10.85
N LEU A 52 -16.19 11.09 -9.94
CA LEU A 52 -17.31 11.99 -10.24
C LEU A 52 -16.94 12.99 -11.35
N THR A 53 -15.68 13.44 -11.38
CA THR A 53 -15.16 14.35 -12.42
C THR A 53 -14.90 13.68 -13.76
N HIS A 54 -14.64 12.36 -13.80
CA HIS A 54 -14.41 11.59 -15.03
C HIS A 54 -15.70 11.05 -15.68
N SER A 55 -16.87 11.28 -15.07
CA SER A 55 -18.17 10.77 -15.58
C SER A 55 -18.77 11.55 -16.75
N GLN A 56 -18.08 12.56 -17.28
CA GLN A 56 -18.47 13.26 -18.51
C GLN A 56 -17.35 13.12 -19.55
N THR A 57 -17.69 12.48 -20.68
CA THR A 57 -16.90 12.25 -21.92
C THR A 57 -16.07 10.95 -22.01
N SER A 58 -16.66 9.91 -22.59
CA SER A 58 -16.41 9.59 -24.02
C SER A 58 -16.91 8.19 -24.39
N SER A 59 -17.65 8.14 -25.50
CA SER A 59 -18.11 6.96 -26.21
C SER A 59 -17.00 6.43 -27.12
N ILE A 60 -16.27 5.38 -26.71
CA ILE A 60 -15.31 4.68 -27.57
C ILE A 60 -15.52 3.16 -27.47
N LEU A 61 -15.62 2.52 -28.64
CA LEU A 61 -15.73 1.07 -28.83
C LEU A 61 -14.35 0.42 -28.80
N VAL A 62 -14.23 -0.72 -28.11
CA VAL A 62 -13.04 -1.58 -28.12
C VAL A 62 -13.14 -2.54 -29.30
N ILE A 63 -12.14 -2.51 -30.20
CA ILE A 63 -11.98 -3.51 -31.25
C ILE A 63 -10.65 -4.23 -30.99
N ASN A 64 -10.74 -5.55 -30.88
CA ASN A 64 -9.69 -6.58 -30.84
C ASN A 64 -9.32 -7.15 -29.46
N GLU A 65 -9.96 -8.30 -29.23
CA GLU A 65 -9.59 -9.34 -28.30
C GLU A 65 -8.28 -10.04 -28.68
N TYR A 66 -7.66 -10.63 -27.67
CA TYR A 66 -6.35 -11.30 -27.65
C TYR A 66 -6.28 -12.51 -28.60
N GLY A 67 -5.33 -12.50 -29.53
CA GLY A 67 -4.93 -13.65 -30.35
C GLY A 67 -3.46 -14.03 -30.09
N ARG A 68 -3.24 -15.28 -29.70
CA ARG A 68 -1.95 -15.94 -29.36
C ARG A 68 -1.09 -16.20 -30.61
N THR A 69 0.25 -16.08 -30.55
CA THR A 69 1.28 -17.00 -31.13
C THR A 69 2.73 -16.50 -30.93
N ASP A 70 3.68 -17.43 -31.08
CA ASP A 70 5.03 -17.56 -30.51
C ASP A 70 6.19 -17.13 -31.47
N GLN A 71 7.41 -17.06 -30.91
CA GLN A 71 8.77 -17.16 -31.50
C GLN A 71 9.63 -15.94 -31.96
N SER A 72 10.68 -15.72 -31.14
CA SER A 72 12.14 -15.58 -31.43
C SER A 72 12.79 -14.31 -32.03
N LEU A 73 13.71 -13.77 -31.21
CA LEU A 73 15.09 -13.27 -31.48
C LEU A 73 15.35 -12.06 -32.40
N ALA A 74 15.76 -10.93 -31.81
CA ALA A 74 16.99 -10.20 -32.16
C ALA A 74 17.34 -9.13 -31.11
N SER A 75 18.63 -9.03 -30.79
CA SER A 75 19.28 -8.16 -29.82
C SER A 75 19.67 -6.78 -30.38
N THR A 76 19.46 -5.71 -29.62
CA THR A 76 20.28 -4.49 -29.65
C THR A 76 20.18 -3.74 -28.31
N SER A 77 21.21 -2.93 -28.06
CA SER A 77 21.83 -2.60 -26.78
C SER A 77 21.34 -1.32 -26.08
N ILE A 78 21.42 -1.37 -24.75
CA ILE A 78 21.53 -0.29 -23.75
C ILE A 78 20.29 0.59 -23.52
N ASP A 79 19.64 0.37 -22.37
CA ASP A 79 18.85 1.39 -21.67
C ASP A 79 19.22 1.37 -20.16
N PRO A 80 19.75 2.46 -19.56
CA PRO A 80 20.50 2.39 -18.28
C PRO A 80 19.69 2.28 -16.98
N PHE A 81 18.37 2.11 -16.99
CA PHE A 81 17.60 2.09 -15.73
C PHE A 81 16.35 1.19 -15.75
N ARG A 82 16.50 -0.05 -16.24
CA ARG A 82 15.53 -1.12 -15.95
C ARG A 82 16.05 -2.02 -14.84
N CYS A 83 16.03 -1.54 -13.60
CA CYS A 83 16.13 -2.42 -12.45
C CYS A 83 14.73 -2.61 -11.82
N ASN A 84 13.96 -3.53 -12.41
CA ASN A 84 13.05 -4.41 -11.66
C ASN A 84 13.84 -5.48 -10.87
N ALA A 85 15.16 -5.33 -10.73
CA ALA A 85 15.95 -6.13 -9.82
C ALA A 85 15.49 -5.81 -8.39
N LEU A 86 14.80 -6.76 -7.77
CA LEU A 86 14.70 -6.84 -6.33
C LEU A 86 16.14 -6.83 -5.79
N VAL A 87 16.61 -5.68 -5.32
CA VAL A 87 17.86 -5.62 -4.56
C VAL A 87 17.54 -6.31 -3.23
N TYR A 88 17.93 -7.58 -3.14
CA TYR A 88 17.96 -8.31 -1.87
C TYR A 88 19.07 -7.68 -1.02
N THR A 89 18.76 -6.55 -0.39
CA THR A 89 19.61 -5.97 0.65
C THR A 89 19.55 -6.87 1.88
N VAL A 90 20.68 -7.06 2.56
CA VAL A 90 20.68 -7.73 3.86
C VAL A 90 19.80 -6.94 4.83
N ALA A 91 18.99 -7.63 5.63
CA ALA A 91 18.17 -6.97 6.63
C ALA A 91 19.04 -6.18 7.62
N CYS A 92 18.68 -4.92 7.90
CA CYS A 92 19.46 -4.05 8.78
C CYS A 92 19.55 -4.56 10.23
N ASN A 93 18.52 -5.24 10.72
CA ASN A 93 18.44 -5.75 12.09
C ASN A 93 18.30 -7.27 12.07
N THR A 94 19.43 -7.97 11.95
CA THR A 94 19.47 -9.43 11.77
C THR A 94 18.89 -10.21 12.96
N GLY A 95 19.00 -9.68 14.18
CA GLY A 95 18.38 -10.27 15.39
C GLY A 95 16.85 -10.33 15.34
N TYR A 96 16.22 -9.61 14.42
CA TYR A 96 14.76 -9.53 14.27
C TYR A 96 14.26 -10.10 12.93
N ILE A 97 15.10 -10.84 12.19
CA ILE A 97 14.69 -11.55 10.96
C ILE A 97 13.58 -12.57 11.29
N GLU A 98 13.75 -13.30 12.38
CA GLU A 98 12.80 -14.32 12.80
C GLU A 98 11.56 -13.69 13.45
N ILE A 99 10.38 -14.18 13.08
CA ILE A 99 9.08 -13.74 13.63
C ILE A 99 9.04 -13.84 15.16
N PRO A 100 9.49 -14.93 15.81
CA PRO A 100 9.47 -15.04 17.28
C PRO A 100 10.26 -13.94 17.99
N ASN A 101 11.41 -13.53 17.44
CA ASN A 101 12.22 -12.46 18.04
C ASN A 101 11.52 -11.10 17.96
N ARG A 102 10.77 -10.85 16.88
CA ARG A 102 9.91 -9.66 16.78
C ARG A 102 8.80 -9.70 17.82
N TYR A 103 8.10 -10.83 17.98
CA TYR A 103 7.09 -10.97 19.03
C TYR A 103 7.66 -10.76 20.44
N ALA A 104 8.83 -11.33 20.73
CA ALA A 104 9.48 -11.21 22.03
C ALA A 104 9.83 -9.75 22.40
N SER A 105 9.98 -8.86 21.41
CA SER A 105 10.20 -7.43 21.65
C SER A 105 9.01 -6.72 22.27
N PHE A 106 7.79 -7.24 22.14
CA PHE A 106 6.55 -6.63 22.63
C PHE A 106 6.19 -7.04 24.08
N THR A 107 7.12 -7.62 24.85
CA THR A 107 6.87 -8.06 26.24
C THR A 107 6.52 -6.92 27.19
N THR A 108 7.10 -5.73 26.98
CA THR A 108 6.80 -4.50 27.75
C THR A 108 5.87 -3.56 26.99
N TRP A 109 5.17 -4.07 25.98
CA TRP A 109 4.28 -3.28 25.14
C TRP A 109 3.11 -2.73 25.96
N PRO A 110 2.93 -1.40 26.04
CA PRO A 110 1.84 -0.83 26.79
C PRO A 110 0.52 -1.22 26.12
N ASN A 111 -0.48 -1.59 26.93
CA ASN A 111 -1.82 -1.96 26.48
C ASN A 111 -2.65 -0.71 26.08
N GLU A 112 -2.02 0.19 25.33
CA GLU A 112 -2.59 1.44 24.83
C GLU A 112 -3.33 1.18 23.51
N ASN A 113 -4.21 2.10 23.11
CA ASN A 113 -4.96 2.11 21.84
C ASN A 113 -4.01 2.13 20.61
N LEU A 114 -3.40 1.00 20.31
CA LEU A 114 -2.36 0.83 19.28
C LEU A 114 -2.75 -0.30 18.32
N PRO A 115 -2.13 -0.39 17.13
CA PRO A 115 -2.36 -1.47 16.19
C PRO A 115 -2.09 -2.86 16.80
N CYS A 116 -2.72 -3.89 16.23
CA CYS A 116 -2.51 -5.27 16.64
C CYS A 116 -1.04 -5.67 16.52
N VAL A 117 -0.51 -6.35 17.54
CA VAL A 117 0.90 -6.82 17.55
C VAL A 117 1.18 -7.80 16.41
N ASP A 118 0.23 -8.68 16.05
CA ASP A 118 0.41 -9.60 14.92
C ASP A 118 0.55 -8.84 13.59
N ASP A 119 -0.25 -7.81 13.36
CA ASP A 119 -0.15 -6.98 12.15
C ASP A 119 1.19 -6.22 12.08
N LEU A 120 1.66 -5.70 13.22
CA LEU A 120 2.96 -5.04 13.32
C LEU A 120 4.12 -6.00 13.00
N VAL A 121 4.11 -7.18 13.63
CA VAL A 121 5.16 -8.20 13.43
C VAL A 121 5.18 -8.71 11.99
N ARG A 122 4.01 -8.92 11.38
CA ARG A 122 3.88 -9.32 9.97
C ARG A 122 4.33 -8.22 9.02
N ALA A 123 4.04 -6.96 9.32
CA ALA A 123 4.56 -5.81 8.58
C ALA A 123 6.07 -5.60 8.75
N GLY A 124 6.74 -6.41 9.57
CA GLY A 124 8.20 -6.41 9.75
C GLY A 124 8.67 -5.54 10.91
N PHE A 125 7.77 -5.03 11.75
CA PHE A 125 8.14 -4.20 12.88
C PHE A 125 8.47 -5.01 14.14
N PHE A 126 9.47 -4.53 14.88
CA PHE A 126 9.72 -4.91 16.27
C PHE A 126 9.63 -3.66 17.16
N TYR A 127 9.30 -3.86 18.43
CA TYR A 127 9.24 -2.79 19.41
C TYR A 127 10.66 -2.44 19.91
N THR A 128 10.96 -1.15 19.93
CA THR A 128 12.28 -0.65 20.38
C THR A 128 12.42 -0.58 21.90
N GLY A 129 11.35 -0.84 22.66
CA GLY A 129 11.33 -0.64 24.12
C GLY A 129 11.05 0.81 24.54
N ASN A 130 10.81 1.73 23.59
CA ASN A 130 10.57 3.15 23.86
C ASN A 130 9.22 3.62 23.33
N LYS A 131 8.30 3.95 24.26
CA LYS A 131 6.96 4.51 23.98
C LYS A 131 6.20 3.68 22.94
N THR A 132 5.92 4.28 21.79
CA THR A 132 5.20 3.67 20.66
C THR A 132 6.08 3.54 19.43
N ILE A 133 7.41 3.58 19.60
CA ILE A 133 8.36 3.53 18.49
C ILE A 133 8.59 2.09 18.07
N MET A 134 8.33 1.82 16.78
CA MET A 134 8.50 0.51 16.18
C MET A 134 9.41 0.64 14.96
N THR A 135 10.31 -0.33 14.80
CA THR A 135 11.35 -0.29 13.76
C THR A 135 11.25 -1.51 12.88
N CYS A 136 11.34 -1.31 11.57
CA CYS A 136 11.38 -2.40 10.61
C CYS A 136 12.72 -3.14 10.68
N PHE A 137 12.67 -4.48 10.78
CA PHE A 137 13.89 -5.29 10.83
C PHE A 137 14.72 -5.18 9.55
N TYR A 138 14.07 -4.97 8.40
CA TYR A 138 14.71 -5.02 7.09
C TYR A 138 15.33 -3.67 6.68
N CYS A 139 14.55 -2.58 6.71
CA CYS A 139 15.00 -1.27 6.23
C CYS A 139 15.43 -0.31 7.34
N ASN A 140 15.31 -0.71 8.61
CA ASN A 140 15.55 0.14 9.79
C ASN A 140 14.64 1.38 9.89
N GLY A 141 13.61 1.49 9.06
CA GLY A 141 12.62 2.55 9.11
C GLY A 141 11.82 2.49 10.41
N SER A 142 11.69 3.61 11.10
CA SER A 142 11.01 3.70 12.40
C SER A 142 9.80 4.62 12.36
N LEU A 143 8.68 4.16 12.92
CA LEU A 143 7.43 4.91 13.04
C LEU A 143 7.02 5.03 14.50
N LYS A 144 6.27 6.08 14.81
CA LYS A 144 5.77 6.40 16.15
C LYS A 144 4.39 7.05 16.05
N ASN A 145 3.72 7.22 17.20
CA ASN A 145 2.40 7.87 17.30
C ASN A 145 1.31 7.13 16.50
N TRP A 146 1.31 5.80 16.61
CA TRP A 146 0.32 4.95 15.96
C TRP A 146 -1.08 5.16 16.53
N ASN A 147 -2.08 5.12 15.67
CA ASN A 147 -3.50 5.01 16.02
C ASN A 147 -3.92 3.54 16.00
N PRO A 148 -4.96 3.15 16.76
CA PRO A 148 -5.41 1.75 16.81
C PRO A 148 -5.94 1.24 15.46
N ASN A 149 -6.25 2.15 14.55
CA ASN A 149 -6.82 1.89 13.22
C ASN A 149 -5.78 1.96 12.09
N ASP A 150 -4.54 2.33 12.40
CA ASP A 150 -3.49 2.40 11.38
C ASP A 150 -3.14 0.98 10.89
N ASN A 151 -2.99 0.81 9.58
CA ASN A 151 -2.54 -0.45 9.02
C ASN A 151 -1.00 -0.44 8.88
N PRO A 152 -0.27 -1.30 9.60
CA PRO A 152 1.19 -1.26 9.62
C PRO A 152 1.84 -1.47 8.25
N THR A 153 1.25 -2.30 7.39
CA THR A 153 1.78 -2.58 6.06
C THR A 153 1.62 -1.37 5.13
N ILE A 154 0.47 -0.69 5.20
CA ILE A 154 0.21 0.54 4.44
C ILE A 154 1.13 1.67 4.91
N GLU A 155 1.25 1.89 6.22
CA GLU A 155 2.13 2.92 6.78
C GLU A 155 3.60 2.65 6.41
N HIS A 156 4.05 1.40 6.51
CA HIS A 156 5.40 1.02 6.14
C HIS A 156 5.69 1.29 4.66
N ALA A 157 4.81 0.89 3.75
CA ALA A 157 4.97 1.15 2.33
C ALA A 157 4.91 2.65 2.02
N SER A 158 4.00 3.39 2.66
CA SER A 158 3.87 4.84 2.52
C SER A 158 5.17 5.54 2.92
N TRP A 159 5.72 5.27 4.11
CA TRP A 159 6.86 6.01 4.67
C TRP A 159 8.22 5.55 4.19
N PHE A 160 8.39 4.27 3.81
CA PHE A 160 9.68 3.72 3.42
C PHE A 160 9.60 3.04 2.05
N PRO A 161 9.46 3.82 0.95
CA PRO A 161 9.28 3.28 -0.39
C PRO A 161 10.52 2.61 -1.01
N HIS A 162 11.61 2.52 -0.26
CA HIS A 162 12.81 1.79 -0.66
C HIS A 162 12.94 0.44 0.06
N CYS A 163 12.03 0.12 0.98
CA CYS A 163 12.05 -1.15 1.69
C CYS A 163 11.58 -2.29 0.78
N ALA A 164 12.52 -3.16 0.37
CA ALA A 164 12.18 -4.31 -0.48
C ALA A 164 11.24 -5.29 0.22
N TYR A 165 11.38 -5.47 1.55
CA TYR A 165 10.48 -6.33 2.33
C TYR A 165 9.02 -5.89 2.21
N VAL A 166 8.71 -4.61 2.48
CA VAL A 166 7.31 -4.16 2.43
C VAL A 166 6.77 -4.13 0.99
N LYS A 167 7.62 -3.80 0.01
CA LYS A 167 7.24 -3.85 -1.40
C LYS A 167 6.84 -5.27 -1.82
N GLN A 168 7.57 -6.28 -1.36
CA GLN A 168 7.23 -7.68 -1.60
C GLN A 168 5.97 -8.08 -0.82
N LEU A 169 5.84 -7.68 0.44
CA LEU A 169 4.69 -8.01 1.29
C LEU A 169 3.37 -7.44 0.75
N CYS A 170 3.36 -6.18 0.29
CA CYS A 170 2.17 -5.53 -0.26
C CYS A 170 1.71 -6.10 -1.61
N GLY A 171 2.64 -6.64 -2.40
CA GLY A 171 2.44 -6.85 -3.82
C GLY A 171 2.47 -5.55 -4.63
N SER A 172 2.72 -5.66 -5.93
CA SER A 172 2.99 -4.50 -6.80
C SER A 172 1.80 -3.54 -6.95
N GLU A 173 0.58 -4.06 -7.03
CA GLU A 173 -0.62 -3.25 -7.29
C GLU A 173 -0.97 -2.35 -6.09
N LEU A 174 -1.10 -2.93 -4.89
CA LEU A 174 -1.35 -2.17 -3.66
C LEU A 174 -0.22 -1.18 -3.40
N TYR A 175 1.03 -1.63 -3.57
CA TYR A 175 2.19 -0.79 -3.35
C TYR A 175 2.18 0.48 -4.21
N GLN A 176 1.90 0.34 -5.51
CA GLN A 176 1.81 1.47 -6.43
C GLN A 176 0.71 2.45 -6.00
N LYS A 177 -0.48 1.94 -5.66
CA LYS A 177 -1.61 2.76 -5.22
C LYS A 177 -1.31 3.54 -3.92
N ILE A 178 -0.58 2.93 -2.98
CA ILE A 178 -0.11 3.62 -1.75
C ILE A 178 0.81 4.79 -2.12
N GLN A 179 1.78 4.58 -3.02
CA GLN A 179 2.72 5.64 -3.42
C GLN A 179 2.00 6.79 -4.13
N GLU A 180 1.07 6.49 -5.02
CA GLU A 180 0.25 7.49 -5.72
C GLU A 180 -0.59 8.29 -4.74
N SER A 181 -1.26 7.63 -3.79
CA SER A 181 -2.06 8.30 -2.74
C SER A 181 -1.20 9.27 -1.93
N LYS A 182 0.02 8.87 -1.55
CA LYS A 182 0.93 9.73 -0.79
C LYS A 182 1.37 10.97 -1.57
N GLN A 183 1.66 10.83 -2.86
CA GLN A 183 2.03 11.96 -3.72
C GLN A 183 0.88 12.97 -3.83
N ILE A 184 -0.35 12.49 -3.98
CA ILE A 184 -1.56 13.32 -4.01
C ILE A 184 -1.74 14.08 -2.69
N GLN A 185 -1.61 13.39 -1.55
CA GLN A 185 -1.75 14.00 -0.22
C GLN A 185 -0.67 15.05 0.09
N GLN A 186 0.52 14.91 -0.50
CA GLN A 186 1.62 15.88 -0.36
C GLN A 186 1.53 17.06 -1.33
N GLY A 187 0.43 17.18 -2.10
CA GLY A 187 0.20 18.31 -2.99
C GLY A 187 0.92 18.24 -4.33
N PHE A 188 1.49 17.07 -4.69
CA PHE A 188 1.93 16.82 -6.06
C PHE A 188 0.71 16.50 -6.93
N LEU A 189 -0.01 17.55 -7.33
CA LEU A 189 -0.89 17.51 -8.48
C LEU A 189 -0.09 16.99 -9.68
N PHE A 190 -0.61 15.96 -10.36
CA PHE A 190 -0.11 15.51 -11.64
C PHE A 190 -0.09 16.70 -12.62
N ALA A 191 1.08 17.34 -12.77
CA ALA A 191 1.43 17.94 -14.03
C ALA A 191 1.63 16.78 -15.01
N TYR A 192 0.52 16.29 -15.58
CA TYR A 192 0.58 15.63 -16.89
C TYR A 192 1.15 16.69 -17.83
N SER A 193 2.47 16.64 -17.97
CA SER A 193 3.19 17.49 -18.88
C SER A 193 2.67 17.17 -20.27
N ASN A 194 1.93 18.11 -20.83
CA ASN A 194 1.80 18.28 -22.27
C ASN A 194 3.20 18.14 -22.87
N LYS A 195 3.53 16.95 -23.38
CA LYS A 195 4.65 16.81 -24.30
C LYS A 195 4.21 17.44 -25.60
N ARG A 196 4.51 18.73 -25.72
CA ARG A 196 4.66 19.41 -27.01
C ARG A 196 5.57 18.55 -27.88
N LYS A 197 5.07 18.12 -29.03
CA LYS A 197 5.70 18.30 -30.34
C LYS A 197 4.58 18.36 -31.37
#